data_AF-A0AAD7KMS6-F1
#
_entry.id   AF-A0AAD7KMS6-F1
#
_cell.length_a   1.000
_cell.length_b   1.000
_cell.length_c   1.000
_cell.angle_alpha   90.00
_cell.angle_beta   90.00
_cell.angle_gamma   90.00
#
_symmetry.space_group_name_H-M   'P 1'
#
loop_
_entity.id
_entity.type
_entity.pdbx_description
1 polymer ?
#
loop_
_entity_poly.entity_id
_entity_poly.type
_entity_poly.pdbx_seq_one_letter_code
_entity_poly.pdbx_strand_id
1 'polypeptide(L)'
;MNSKEMGINCLEEEEIETQPCDHSKEDDEDEGRRTSTLPWCELELPLGEAAETFRLDKAVCSHGLFMMAPNHWDPISKTLTRPLRLSLVDDDYSSFSSAGSVLVTISQPPEHPNLLNVRVHGTKSLSSLQQHALLAQVSRMLRLSETEERAVKEFQKMYNMFNYGDNEDERNFSGRVFRSPTLFEDMVKCILLCNCQWSRTLSMAQSLCELKLEMHCHSSHFPVAKVVSTVADSPKSETDDFIPKTSAEKESRRDIKDCKSSQTAEDCIADSCLQFSHRRGCYASGQIGNFPSPRELAKFDENFLAERCKLGYRANRILKLAQEIVQGGVQLRHLEEVSNDSGLSSYNKLADQLKEIDGFGPFTCANVLMCMGYYNVIPTDTETIRHLAQFHAKKSTTRTVHRDVEKIYGNYAPYQFLAYWSELWHFYEKRFGKLSEMPCSDYKLITASKMKTEKRGTKRKKASIGK
;
A
#
# COMPACT_ATOMS: atom_id res chain seq x y z
N MET A 1 -15.29 -77.20 -30.14
CA MET A 1 -14.19 -77.41 -31.10
C MET A 1 -12.88 -77.27 -30.35
N ASN A 2 -11.86 -78.05 -30.75
CA ASN A 2 -10.45 -78.17 -30.29
C ASN A 2 -9.96 -77.16 -29.21
N SER A 3 -9.50 -77.58 -28.02
CA SER A 3 -8.25 -78.33 -27.68
C SER A 3 -7.05 -77.38 -27.46
N LYS A 4 -6.46 -77.30 -26.25
CA LYS A 4 -5.27 -78.06 -25.71
C LYS A 4 -3.93 -77.68 -26.40
N GLU A 5 -2.72 -77.68 -25.82
CA GLU A 5 -2.10 -77.86 -24.47
C GLU A 5 -0.61 -77.40 -24.61
N MET A 6 0.31 -77.25 -23.63
CA MET A 6 0.44 -77.48 -22.17
C MET A 6 1.43 -76.39 -21.64
N GLY A 7 2.06 -76.36 -20.44
CA GLY A 7 2.14 -77.15 -19.20
C GLY A 7 3.01 -76.35 -18.19
N ILE A 8 2.78 -76.32 -16.86
CA ILE A 8 2.98 -77.37 -15.82
C ILE A 8 4.44 -77.39 -15.24
N ASN A 9 4.55 -76.99 -13.96
CA ASN A 9 5.54 -77.36 -12.92
C ASN A 9 7.02 -76.89 -13.03
N CYS A 10 7.83 -76.82 -11.94
CA CYS A 10 7.64 -76.49 -10.48
C CYS A 10 9.02 -76.58 -9.77
N LEU A 11 9.08 -76.26 -8.46
CA LEU A 11 10.16 -76.52 -7.47
C LEU A 11 11.34 -75.50 -7.54
N GLU A 12 11.66 -74.77 -6.45
CA GLU A 12 12.51 -75.10 -5.26
C GLU A 12 14.03 -74.95 -5.53
N GLU A 13 14.91 -74.60 -4.57
CA GLU A 13 14.74 -73.89 -3.27
C GLU A 13 14.94 -72.34 -3.47
N GLU A 14 15.51 -71.44 -2.65
CA GLU A 14 16.09 -71.38 -1.28
C GLU A 14 15.99 -69.91 -0.74
N GLU A 15 16.26 -69.66 0.56
CA GLU A 15 16.42 -68.31 1.14
C GLU A 15 17.91 -67.90 1.24
N ILE A 16 18.22 -66.59 1.32
CA ILE A 16 19.24 -66.02 2.24
C ILE A 16 19.19 -64.47 2.23
N GLU A 17 19.29 -63.86 3.40
CA GLU A 17 19.30 -62.42 3.64
C GLU A 17 20.74 -61.88 3.78
N THR A 18 21.10 -60.79 3.08
CA THR A 18 22.30 -59.98 3.41
C THR A 18 22.18 -58.53 2.93
N GLN A 19 22.57 -57.57 3.79
CA GLN A 19 22.91 -56.19 3.45
C GLN A 19 24.45 -56.04 3.29
N PRO A 20 25.00 -54.82 3.12
CA PRO A 20 25.00 -54.02 1.90
C PRO A 20 26.45 -53.77 1.40
N CYS A 21 26.64 -53.10 0.25
CA CYS A 21 27.96 -52.56 -0.12
C CYS A 21 27.86 -51.31 -1.03
N ASP A 22 28.99 -50.63 -1.23
CA ASP A 22 29.05 -49.19 -1.52
C ASP A 22 30.00 -48.83 -2.70
N HIS A 23 29.88 -47.60 -3.21
CA HIS A 23 30.80 -46.85 -4.09
C HIS A 23 31.03 -47.29 -5.55
N SER A 24 30.33 -46.61 -6.48
CA SER A 24 30.95 -45.82 -7.58
C SER A 24 29.89 -44.81 -8.06
N LYS A 25 30.12 -43.50 -8.13
CA LYS A 25 31.14 -42.72 -8.87
C LYS A 25 31.08 -42.88 -10.39
N GLU A 26 30.17 -42.13 -11.00
CA GLU A 26 30.36 -41.54 -12.33
C GLU A 26 30.18 -40.02 -12.18
N ASP A 27 31.06 -39.24 -12.80
CA ASP A 27 31.15 -37.77 -12.64
C ASP A 27 30.60 -37.09 -13.91
N ASP A 28 29.38 -36.54 -13.86
CA ASP A 28 28.78 -35.76 -14.96
C ASP A 28 29.20 -34.27 -14.90
N GLU A 29 30.20 -33.89 -15.72
CA GLU A 29 30.67 -32.49 -15.84
C GLU A 29 29.78 -31.64 -16.77
N ASP A 30 28.59 -31.25 -16.31
CA ASP A 30 27.77 -30.22 -16.99
C ASP A 30 28.19 -28.78 -16.59
N GLU A 31 29.17 -28.21 -17.30
CA GLU A 31 29.50 -26.77 -17.27
C GLU A 31 28.52 -25.90 -18.11
N GLY A 32 27.21 -26.19 -18.02
CA GLY A 32 26.14 -25.63 -18.84
C GLY A 32 25.39 -24.40 -18.30
N ARG A 33 26.10 -23.37 -17.80
CA ARG A 33 25.51 -22.09 -17.28
C ARG A 33 24.62 -22.27 -16.03
N ARG A 34 25.27 -22.46 -14.86
CA ARG A 34 24.60 -22.32 -13.55
C ARG A 34 24.05 -20.91 -13.33
N THR A 35 22.75 -20.71 -13.56
CA THR A 35 22.04 -19.54 -13.02
C THR A 35 22.02 -19.67 -11.50
N SER A 36 22.79 -18.84 -10.79
CA SER A 36 22.82 -18.84 -9.33
C SER A 36 21.50 -18.32 -8.77
N THR A 37 20.51 -19.21 -8.62
CA THR A 37 19.24 -18.91 -7.96
C THR A 37 19.53 -18.38 -6.57
N LEU A 38 19.18 -17.13 -6.30
CA LEU A 38 19.34 -16.53 -4.97
C LEU A 38 18.64 -17.42 -3.94
N PRO A 39 19.22 -17.61 -2.74
CA PRO A 39 18.62 -18.46 -1.73
C PRO A 39 17.25 -17.91 -1.34
N TRP A 40 16.26 -18.79 -1.21
CA TRP A 40 14.94 -18.49 -0.70
C TRP A 40 14.47 -19.58 0.27
N CYS A 41 13.53 -19.23 1.12
CA CYS A 41 12.71 -20.18 1.88
C CYS A 41 11.24 -19.81 1.71
N GLU A 42 10.34 -20.70 2.09
CA GLU A 42 8.89 -20.49 1.97
C GLU A 42 8.23 -20.74 3.31
N LEU A 43 7.26 -19.89 3.66
CA LEU A 43 6.44 -20.00 4.87
C LEU A 43 4.98 -20.16 4.45
N GLU A 44 4.26 -21.04 5.13
CA GLU A 44 2.82 -21.22 4.93
C GLU A 44 2.02 -20.35 5.91
N LEU A 45 0.94 -19.74 5.41
CA LEU A 45 -0.01 -18.98 6.20
C LEU A 45 -1.42 -19.59 6.01
N PRO A 46 -1.94 -20.39 6.96
CA PRO A 46 -3.30 -20.92 6.87
C PRO A 46 -4.32 -19.78 6.93
N LEU A 47 -5.36 -19.84 6.09
CA LEU A 47 -6.42 -18.84 6.03
C LEU A 47 -7.51 -19.04 7.09
N GLY A 48 -7.52 -20.18 7.79
CA GLY A 48 -8.48 -20.49 8.85
C GLY A 48 -9.93 -20.34 8.38
N GLU A 49 -10.73 -19.63 9.17
CA GLU A 49 -12.15 -19.33 8.86
C GLU A 49 -12.39 -18.56 7.55
N ALA A 50 -11.35 -17.93 6.97
CA ALA A 50 -11.46 -17.19 5.71
C ALA A 50 -11.37 -18.10 4.47
N ALA A 51 -10.85 -19.33 4.62
CA ALA A 51 -10.47 -20.20 3.50
C ALA A 51 -11.57 -20.43 2.45
N GLU A 52 -12.84 -20.50 2.87
CA GLU A 52 -14.00 -20.71 1.99
C GLU A 52 -14.24 -19.56 0.99
N THR A 53 -13.99 -18.31 1.39
CA THR A 53 -14.30 -17.11 0.58
C THR A 53 -13.06 -16.32 0.16
N PHE A 54 -11.89 -16.60 0.75
CA PHE A 54 -10.69 -15.81 0.54
C PHE A 54 -10.07 -16.02 -0.83
N ARG A 55 -9.82 -14.91 -1.51
CA ARG A 55 -9.17 -14.84 -2.82
C ARG A 55 -8.10 -13.76 -2.77
N LEU A 56 -6.82 -14.13 -2.91
CA LEU A 56 -5.70 -13.20 -2.76
C LEU A 56 -5.80 -12.00 -3.71
N ASP A 57 -6.26 -12.24 -4.94
CA ASP A 57 -6.49 -11.18 -5.94
C ASP A 57 -7.63 -10.23 -5.54
N LYS A 58 -8.76 -10.74 -5.03
CA LYS A 58 -9.82 -9.87 -4.45
C LYS A 58 -9.37 -9.17 -3.17
N ALA A 59 -8.54 -9.81 -2.33
CA ALA A 59 -8.08 -9.29 -1.05
C ALA A 59 -7.05 -8.15 -1.21
N VAL A 60 -6.02 -8.35 -2.03
CA VAL A 60 -5.00 -7.32 -2.33
C VAL A 60 -5.61 -6.21 -3.17
N CYS A 61 -6.29 -6.54 -4.27
CA CYS A 61 -6.82 -5.56 -5.21
C CYS A 61 -8.22 -5.05 -4.80
N SER A 62 -8.38 -4.72 -3.52
CA SER A 62 -9.62 -4.23 -2.91
C SER A 62 -9.64 -2.71 -2.67
N HIS A 63 -8.49 -2.07 -2.51
CA HIS A 63 -8.38 -0.65 -2.14
C HIS A 63 -7.04 -0.03 -2.57
N GLY A 64 -7.02 1.25 -2.93
CA GLY A 64 -5.88 1.90 -3.62
C GLY A 64 -4.51 1.79 -2.93
N LEU A 65 -4.45 1.49 -1.63
CA LEU A 65 -3.20 1.26 -0.89
C LEU A 65 -2.31 0.16 -1.50
N PHE A 66 -2.87 -0.84 -2.20
CA PHE A 66 -2.06 -1.88 -2.87
C PHE A 66 -1.23 -1.34 -4.05
N MET A 67 -1.66 -0.24 -4.66
CA MET A 67 -0.95 0.42 -5.76
C MET A 67 0.18 1.33 -5.27
N MET A 68 0.16 1.70 -3.99
CA MET A 68 1.16 2.56 -3.37
C MET A 68 2.38 1.74 -2.94
N ALA A 69 3.56 2.25 -3.26
CA ALA A 69 4.84 1.68 -2.83
C ALA A 69 4.88 1.37 -1.32
N PRO A 70 5.63 0.33 -0.90
CA PRO A 70 6.53 -0.50 -1.70
C PRO A 70 5.86 -1.76 -2.28
N ASN A 71 4.53 -1.77 -2.39
CA ASN A 71 3.77 -2.89 -2.95
C ASN A 71 4.00 -3.03 -4.47
N HIS A 72 4.19 -4.26 -4.95
CA HIS A 72 4.18 -4.62 -6.36
C HIS A 72 3.24 -5.83 -6.56
N TRP A 73 2.13 -5.61 -7.26
CA TRP A 73 1.21 -6.68 -7.67
C TRP A 73 1.51 -7.10 -9.11
N ASP A 74 1.70 -8.40 -9.34
CA ASP A 74 1.78 -8.99 -10.68
C ASP A 74 0.40 -9.55 -11.08
N PRO A 75 -0.28 -8.98 -12.09
CA PRO A 75 -1.59 -9.44 -12.54
C PRO A 75 -1.56 -10.81 -13.26
N ILE A 76 -0.39 -11.27 -13.74
CA ILE A 76 -0.24 -12.53 -14.46
C ILE A 76 -0.10 -13.69 -13.46
N SER A 77 0.85 -13.59 -12.54
CA SER A 77 1.07 -14.61 -11.50
C SER A 77 0.12 -14.49 -10.31
N LYS A 78 -0.62 -13.38 -10.20
CA LYS A 78 -1.51 -13.03 -9.08
C LYS A 78 -0.80 -13.06 -7.72
N THR A 79 0.39 -12.46 -7.67
CA THR A 79 1.21 -12.39 -6.47
C THR A 79 1.44 -10.95 -6.01
N LEU A 80 1.57 -10.77 -4.70
CA LEU A 80 2.01 -9.52 -4.08
C LEU A 80 3.47 -9.67 -3.64
N THR A 81 4.37 -8.95 -4.32
CA THR A 81 5.76 -8.81 -3.93
C THR A 81 5.98 -7.48 -3.22
N ARG A 82 6.62 -7.50 -2.05
CA ARG A 82 7.08 -6.28 -1.35
C ARG A 82 8.22 -6.57 -0.37
N PRO A 83 9.02 -5.57 0.02
CA PRO A 83 9.85 -5.67 1.21
C PRO A 83 9.00 -5.66 2.49
N LEU A 84 9.44 -6.44 3.48
CA LEU A 84 8.95 -6.45 4.87
C LEU A 84 10.15 -6.40 5.84
N ARG A 85 9.88 -6.24 7.15
CA ARG A 85 10.90 -6.22 8.20
C ARG A 85 10.89 -7.54 8.99
N LEU A 86 12.06 -8.04 9.37
CA LEU A 86 12.24 -9.26 10.17
C LEU A 86 11.99 -9.07 11.67
N SER A 87 11.68 -7.85 12.11
CA SER A 87 11.22 -7.51 13.47
C SER A 87 9.93 -6.68 13.37
N LEU A 88 8.96 -6.98 14.24
CA LEU A 88 7.80 -6.12 14.50
C LEU A 88 8.12 -4.94 15.43
N VAL A 89 9.22 -5.05 16.18
CA VAL A 89 9.63 -4.07 17.18
C VAL A 89 10.66 -3.13 16.56
N ASP A 90 10.35 -1.84 16.53
CA ASP A 90 11.33 -0.76 16.32
C ASP A 90 12.26 -0.59 17.56
N ASP A 91 12.09 -1.39 18.62
CA ASP A 91 12.86 -1.32 19.85
C ASP A 91 14.08 -2.24 19.82
N ASP A 92 15.22 -1.68 19.44
CA ASP A 92 16.43 -1.81 20.27
C ASP A 92 17.01 -0.41 20.46
N TYR A 93 17.41 -0.08 21.70
CA TYR A 93 18.12 1.16 22.02
C TYR A 93 19.65 0.99 21.87
N SER A 94 20.09 -0.22 21.52
CA SER A 94 21.47 -0.65 21.34
C SER A 94 21.71 -1.24 19.94
N SER A 95 22.98 -1.20 19.52
CA SER A 95 23.49 -1.70 18.23
C SER A 95 22.99 -0.99 16.95
N PHE A 96 23.90 -0.93 15.97
CA PHE A 96 23.68 -0.35 14.64
C PHE A 96 23.03 -1.36 13.67
N SER A 97 22.28 -2.34 14.20
CA SER A 97 21.71 -3.45 13.45
C SER A 97 20.66 -2.96 12.46
N SER A 98 20.96 -3.02 11.17
CA SER A 98 19.98 -2.78 10.10
C SER A 98 18.78 -3.72 10.29
N ALA A 99 17.62 -3.15 10.63
CA ALA A 99 16.40 -3.91 10.90
C ALA A 99 16.05 -4.77 9.68
N GLY A 100 16.29 -6.08 9.79
CA GLY A 100 16.48 -6.97 8.65
C GLY A 100 15.39 -6.83 7.61
N SER A 101 15.76 -6.40 6.40
CA SER A 101 14.83 -6.14 5.31
C SER A 101 14.89 -7.30 4.33
N VAL A 102 13.78 -8.04 4.18
CA VAL A 102 13.66 -9.13 3.19
C VAL A 102 12.60 -8.79 2.15
N LEU A 103 12.85 -9.17 0.91
CA LEU A 103 11.81 -9.16 -0.13
C LEU A 103 10.96 -10.43 0.07
N VAL A 104 9.64 -10.27 0.14
CA VAL A 104 8.71 -11.39 0.16
C VAL A 104 7.84 -11.40 -1.10
N THR A 105 7.35 -12.58 -1.48
CA THR A 105 6.32 -12.76 -2.51
C THR A 105 5.22 -13.64 -1.94
N ILE A 106 3.99 -13.11 -1.92
CA ILE A 106 2.80 -13.74 -1.34
C ILE A 106 1.95 -14.27 -2.50
N SER A 107 1.53 -15.52 -2.40
CA SER A 107 0.75 -16.23 -3.42
C SER A 107 -0.30 -17.16 -2.80
N GLN A 108 -1.35 -17.52 -3.55
CA GLN A 108 -2.36 -18.51 -3.14
C GLN A 108 -2.32 -19.67 -4.15
N PRO A 109 -1.74 -20.84 -3.80
CA PRO A 109 -1.61 -21.96 -4.73
C PRO A 109 -2.99 -22.53 -5.12
N PRO A 110 -3.23 -22.86 -6.41
CA PRO A 110 -4.47 -23.52 -6.83
C PRO A 110 -4.70 -24.89 -6.18
N GLU A 111 -3.62 -25.64 -5.92
CA GLU A 111 -3.63 -26.93 -5.24
C GLU A 111 -4.05 -26.83 -3.76
N HIS A 112 -3.76 -25.68 -3.12
CA HIS A 112 -3.88 -25.46 -1.68
C HIS A 112 -4.59 -24.13 -1.38
N PRO A 113 -5.86 -23.95 -1.81
CA PRO A 113 -6.55 -22.67 -1.73
C PRO A 113 -6.77 -22.16 -0.29
N ASN A 114 -6.66 -23.06 0.71
CA ASN A 114 -6.89 -22.80 2.13
C ASN A 114 -5.69 -22.15 2.85
N LEU A 115 -4.59 -21.89 2.15
CA LEU A 115 -3.39 -21.26 2.68
C LEU A 115 -2.75 -20.29 1.67
N LEU A 116 -1.78 -19.50 2.13
CA LEU A 116 -0.94 -18.64 1.31
C LEU A 116 0.53 -19.03 1.46
N ASN A 117 1.25 -19.07 0.35
CA ASN A 117 2.70 -19.28 0.35
C ASN A 117 3.40 -17.92 0.35
N VAL A 118 4.18 -17.67 1.40
CA VAL A 118 4.99 -16.47 1.61
C VAL A 118 6.45 -16.84 1.35
N ARG A 119 6.90 -16.69 0.10
CA ARG A 119 8.30 -16.89 -0.28
C ARG A 119 9.15 -15.73 0.20
N VAL A 120 10.24 -16.01 0.90
CA VAL A 120 11.20 -15.03 1.41
C VAL A 120 12.50 -15.15 0.63
N HIS A 121 12.89 -14.08 -0.06
CA HIS A 121 14.07 -14.06 -0.92
C HIS A 121 15.31 -13.55 -0.18
N GLY A 122 16.48 -14.08 -0.53
CA GLY A 122 17.79 -13.68 0.02
C GLY A 122 18.25 -14.48 1.24
N THR A 123 17.51 -15.49 1.68
CA THR A 123 17.89 -16.37 2.81
C THR A 123 17.45 -17.82 2.57
N LYS A 124 18.14 -18.79 3.17
CA LYS A 124 17.71 -20.21 3.19
C LYS A 124 16.85 -20.56 4.41
N SER A 125 16.81 -19.70 5.43
CA SER A 125 16.18 -19.99 6.73
C SER A 125 15.87 -18.71 7.51
N LEU A 126 14.91 -18.79 8.42
CA LEU A 126 14.53 -17.73 9.35
C LEU A 126 14.31 -18.32 10.75
N SER A 127 14.62 -17.57 11.81
CA SER A 127 14.26 -17.99 13.17
C SER A 127 12.74 -17.91 13.38
N SER A 128 12.19 -18.69 14.31
CA SER A 128 10.74 -18.74 14.55
C SER A 128 10.13 -17.36 14.86
N LEU A 129 10.89 -16.48 15.52
CA LEU A 129 10.50 -15.09 15.78
C LEU A 129 10.41 -14.26 14.49
N GLN A 130 11.35 -14.44 13.56
CA GLN A 130 11.35 -13.78 12.26
C GLN A 130 10.22 -14.29 11.37
N GLN A 131 9.95 -15.59 11.38
CA GLN A 131 8.82 -16.20 10.68
C GLN A 131 7.50 -15.63 11.20
N HIS A 132 7.30 -15.63 12.52
CA HIS A 132 6.11 -15.04 13.16
C HIS A 132 5.97 -13.55 12.83
N ALA A 133 7.06 -12.77 12.85
CA ALA A 133 7.04 -11.35 12.50
C ALA A 133 6.60 -11.11 11.04
N LEU A 134 7.06 -11.92 10.08
CA LEU A 134 6.63 -11.81 8.69
C LEU A 134 5.17 -12.24 8.51
N LEU A 135 4.78 -13.38 9.07
CA LEU A 135 3.41 -13.90 8.97
C LEU A 135 2.39 -12.93 9.60
N ALA A 136 2.71 -12.32 10.74
CA ALA A 136 1.88 -11.29 11.37
C ALA A 136 1.69 -10.05 10.46
N GLN A 137 2.74 -9.58 9.77
CA GLN A 137 2.63 -8.49 8.80
C GLN A 137 1.75 -8.86 7.61
N VAL A 138 1.85 -10.09 7.09
CA VAL A 138 1.00 -10.58 5.99
C VAL A 138 -0.46 -10.70 6.43
N SER A 139 -0.72 -11.29 7.60
CA SER A 139 -2.05 -11.37 8.20
C SER A 139 -2.67 -10.00 8.46
N ARG A 140 -1.88 -9.00 8.89
CA ARG A 140 -2.36 -7.62 9.06
C ARG A 140 -2.78 -7.01 7.72
N MET A 141 -1.93 -7.10 6.69
CA MET A 141 -2.22 -6.54 5.36
C MET A 141 -3.50 -7.12 4.73
N LEU A 142 -3.69 -8.44 4.91
CA LEU A 142 -4.79 -9.22 4.34
C LEU A 142 -6.00 -9.39 5.28
N ARG A 143 -5.94 -8.80 6.49
CA ARG A 143 -7.01 -8.81 7.51
C ARG A 143 -7.47 -10.20 7.94
N LEU A 144 -6.52 -11.10 8.19
CA LEU A 144 -6.78 -12.52 8.49
C LEU A 144 -7.06 -12.80 9.98
N SER A 145 -7.56 -11.82 10.74
CA SER A 145 -7.99 -12.01 12.13
C SER A 145 -9.45 -12.44 12.22
N GLU A 146 -9.83 -13.21 13.24
CA GLU A 146 -11.21 -13.69 13.44
C GLU A 146 -12.24 -12.55 13.52
N THR A 147 -11.87 -11.42 14.15
CA THR A 147 -12.74 -10.24 14.24
C THR A 147 -12.92 -9.54 12.88
N GLU A 148 -11.87 -9.48 12.06
CA GLU A 148 -11.98 -8.94 10.69
C GLU A 148 -12.74 -9.89 9.77
N GLU A 149 -12.60 -11.21 9.94
CA GLU A 149 -13.37 -12.22 9.21
C GLU A 149 -14.86 -12.17 9.55
N ARG A 150 -15.20 -12.04 10.85
CA ARG A 150 -16.57 -11.83 11.32
C ARG A 150 -17.18 -10.57 10.71
N ALA A 151 -16.44 -9.47 10.68
CA ALA A 151 -16.88 -8.21 10.06
C ALA A 151 -17.13 -8.36 8.55
N VAL A 152 -16.30 -9.12 7.84
CA VAL A 152 -16.50 -9.45 6.41
C VAL A 152 -17.77 -10.28 6.22
N LYS A 153 -17.99 -11.35 7.00
CA LYS A 153 -19.17 -12.22 6.92
C LYS A 153 -20.47 -11.45 7.26
N GLU A 154 -20.44 -10.59 8.26
CA GLU A 154 -21.57 -9.72 8.62
C GLU A 154 -21.90 -8.69 7.53
N PHE A 155 -20.87 -8.02 6.98
CA PHE A 155 -21.06 -7.08 5.88
C PHE A 155 -21.65 -7.76 4.64
N GLN A 156 -21.12 -8.92 4.22
CA GLN A 156 -21.65 -9.67 3.07
C GLN A 156 -23.13 -10.01 3.27
N LYS A 157 -23.50 -10.58 4.41
CA LYS A 157 -24.89 -10.90 4.76
C LYS A 157 -25.82 -9.67 4.70
N MET A 158 -25.37 -8.54 5.24
CA MET A 158 -26.11 -7.28 5.23
C MET A 158 -26.23 -6.69 3.81
N TYR A 159 -25.15 -6.72 3.05
CA TYR A 159 -25.10 -6.17 1.70
C TYR A 159 -25.98 -6.96 0.72
N ASN A 160 -25.96 -8.29 0.80
CA ASN A 160 -26.76 -9.16 -0.06
C ASN A 160 -28.26 -9.10 0.29
N MET A 161 -28.60 -8.80 1.56
CA MET A 161 -29.98 -8.51 1.98
C MET A 161 -30.52 -7.21 1.37
N PHE A 162 -29.70 -6.16 1.26
CA PHE A 162 -30.13 -4.87 0.67
C PHE A 162 -30.06 -4.83 -0.87
N ASN A 163 -29.21 -5.66 -1.49
CA ASN A 163 -28.99 -5.69 -2.95
C ASN A 163 -29.42 -7.03 -3.56
N TYR A 164 -30.52 -7.60 -3.04
CA TYR A 164 -31.04 -8.90 -3.46
C TYR A 164 -31.49 -8.89 -4.93
N GLY A 165 -30.89 -9.76 -5.74
CA GLY A 165 -31.15 -9.89 -7.18
C GLY A 165 -30.06 -9.32 -8.09
N ASP A 166 -29.05 -8.63 -7.55
CA ASP A 166 -27.81 -8.33 -8.27
C ASP A 166 -26.91 -9.58 -8.35
N ASN A 167 -26.23 -9.77 -9.49
CA ASN A 167 -25.24 -10.84 -9.67
C ASN A 167 -24.05 -10.67 -8.69
N GLU A 168 -23.87 -11.60 -7.75
CA GLU A 168 -22.73 -11.62 -6.82
C GLU A 168 -21.39 -11.78 -7.57
N ASP A 169 -21.35 -12.62 -8.60
CA ASP A 169 -20.16 -12.88 -9.43
C ASP A 169 -19.64 -11.65 -10.21
N GLU A 170 -20.48 -10.62 -10.43
CA GLU A 170 -20.04 -9.37 -11.06
C GLU A 170 -19.22 -8.46 -10.11
N ARG A 171 -19.15 -8.79 -8.80
CA ARG A 171 -18.49 -7.95 -7.79
C ARG A 171 -17.18 -8.57 -7.29
N ASN A 172 -16.06 -7.86 -7.51
CA ASN A 172 -14.74 -8.27 -7.01
C ASN A 172 -14.50 -7.88 -5.54
N PHE A 173 -15.16 -6.82 -5.04
CA PHE A 173 -14.95 -6.38 -3.66
C PHE A 173 -15.73 -7.26 -2.68
N SER A 174 -15.02 -8.00 -1.81
CA SER A 174 -15.61 -8.96 -0.87
C SER A 174 -15.90 -8.41 0.53
N GLY A 175 -15.81 -7.09 0.74
CA GLY A 175 -15.86 -6.45 2.07
C GLY A 175 -14.51 -6.35 2.77
N ARG A 176 -13.48 -7.05 2.29
CA ARG A 176 -12.12 -7.01 2.80
C ARG A 176 -11.35 -5.84 2.19
N VAL A 177 -10.69 -5.02 3.01
CA VAL A 177 -9.96 -3.82 2.57
C VAL A 177 -8.46 -3.95 2.83
N PHE A 178 -7.64 -3.95 1.79
CA PHE A 178 -6.18 -4.06 1.89
C PHE A 178 -5.58 -2.88 2.68
N ARG A 179 -4.71 -3.20 3.64
CA ARG A 179 -3.97 -2.24 4.48
C ARG A 179 -2.47 -2.54 4.50
N SER A 180 -1.69 -1.68 5.12
CA SER A 180 -0.24 -1.77 5.21
C SER A 180 0.22 -2.81 6.27
N PRO A 181 1.51 -3.19 6.34
CA PRO A 181 2.00 -4.07 7.41
C PRO A 181 2.18 -3.36 8.77
N THR A 182 2.06 -2.03 8.84
CA THR A 182 2.10 -1.26 10.10
C THR A 182 1.09 -0.10 10.10
N LEU A 183 0.63 0.31 11.28
CA LEU A 183 -0.22 1.49 11.44
C LEU A 183 0.48 2.79 10.99
N PHE A 184 1.81 2.87 11.09
CA PHE A 184 2.57 4.04 10.60
C PHE A 184 2.52 4.18 9.07
N GLU A 185 2.69 3.07 8.34
CA GLU A 185 2.57 3.09 6.86
C GLU A 185 1.14 3.47 6.45
N ASP A 186 0.11 2.99 7.16
CA ASP A 186 -1.29 3.43 6.93
C ASP A 186 -1.46 4.94 7.20
N MET A 187 -1.04 5.44 8.37
CA MET A 187 -1.15 6.85 8.77
C MET A 187 -0.47 7.78 7.76
N VAL A 188 0.78 7.49 7.38
CA VAL A 188 1.51 8.33 6.41
C VAL A 188 0.84 8.26 5.05
N LYS A 189 0.40 7.09 4.57
CA LYS A 189 -0.34 6.97 3.30
C LYS A 189 -1.65 7.77 3.32
N CYS A 190 -2.35 7.86 4.46
CA CYS A 190 -3.52 8.73 4.62
C CYS A 190 -3.17 10.23 4.50
N ILE A 191 -2.02 10.68 5.02
CA ILE A 191 -1.51 12.05 4.82
C ILE A 191 -1.19 12.31 3.33
N LEU A 192 -0.68 11.31 2.60
CA LEU A 192 -0.39 11.41 1.17
C LEU A 192 -1.64 11.45 0.27
N LEU A 193 -2.77 10.90 0.73
CA LEU A 193 -4.07 11.00 0.06
C LEU A 193 -4.71 12.40 0.21
N CYS A 194 -4.67 12.96 1.42
CA CYS A 194 -5.35 14.20 1.76
C CYS A 194 -4.94 15.38 0.85
N ASN A 195 -5.92 16.00 0.17
CA ASN A 195 -5.74 17.11 -0.79
C ASN A 195 -4.64 16.87 -1.84
N CYS A 196 -4.67 15.70 -2.51
CA CYS A 196 -3.69 15.34 -3.52
C CYS A 196 -4.32 14.77 -4.80
N GLN A 197 -3.56 14.80 -5.90
CA GLN A 197 -3.88 14.01 -7.10
C GLN A 197 -3.21 12.65 -6.99
N TRP A 198 -3.92 11.59 -7.39
CA TRP A 198 -3.47 10.20 -7.21
C TRP A 198 -2.06 9.92 -7.76
N SER A 199 -1.73 10.43 -8.94
CA SER A 199 -0.39 10.32 -9.53
C SER A 199 0.72 10.94 -8.65
N ARG A 200 0.42 12.01 -7.92
CA ARG A 200 1.34 12.61 -6.93
C ARG A 200 1.37 11.78 -5.65
N THR A 201 0.24 11.25 -5.16
CA THR A 201 0.19 10.33 -4.01
C THR A 201 1.07 9.09 -4.25
N LEU A 202 0.97 8.48 -5.43
CA LEU A 202 1.84 7.38 -5.87
C LEU A 202 3.32 7.79 -5.86
N SER A 203 3.67 8.93 -6.49
CA SER A 203 5.06 9.39 -6.55
C SER A 203 5.66 9.74 -5.18
N MET A 204 4.87 10.29 -4.24
CA MET A 204 5.34 10.60 -2.89
C MET A 204 5.61 9.31 -2.09
N ALA A 205 4.73 8.32 -2.20
CA ALA A 205 4.93 7.01 -1.57
C ALA A 205 6.15 6.28 -2.14
N GLN A 206 6.33 6.34 -3.46
CA GLN A 206 7.52 5.77 -4.13
C GLN A 206 8.80 6.44 -3.60
N SER A 207 8.89 7.78 -3.61
CA SER A 207 10.13 8.46 -3.21
C SER A 207 10.49 8.34 -1.72
N LEU A 208 9.52 8.08 -0.83
CA LEU A 208 9.81 7.66 0.55
C LEU A 208 10.51 6.29 0.61
N CYS A 209 10.10 5.34 -0.24
CA CYS A 209 10.70 4.00 -0.31
C CYS A 209 12.05 4.01 -1.06
N GLU A 210 12.24 4.90 -2.04
CA GLU A 210 13.54 5.17 -2.68
C GLU A 210 14.55 5.72 -1.66
N LEU A 211 14.15 6.71 -0.86
CA LEU A 211 14.99 7.27 0.22
C LEU A 211 15.42 6.17 1.21
N LYS A 212 14.51 5.25 1.59
CA LYS A 212 14.86 4.11 2.44
C LYS A 212 15.83 3.12 1.77
N LEU A 213 15.82 2.97 0.44
CA LEU A 213 16.85 2.18 -0.24
C LEU A 213 18.21 2.90 -0.18
N GLU A 214 18.24 4.20 -0.49
CA GLU A 214 19.43 5.05 -0.46
C GLU A 214 20.14 5.02 0.91
N MET A 215 19.39 5.03 2.01
CA MET A 215 19.92 4.91 3.38
C MET A 215 20.75 3.65 3.62
N HIS A 216 20.37 2.50 3.04
CA HIS A 216 21.13 1.25 3.22
C HIS A 216 22.38 1.25 2.33
N CYS A 217 22.25 1.64 1.06
CA CYS A 217 23.35 1.65 0.09
C CYS A 217 24.51 2.57 0.52
N HIS A 218 24.22 3.64 1.26
CA HIS A 218 25.20 4.60 1.74
C HIS A 218 25.63 4.39 3.20
N SER A 219 25.25 3.26 3.83
CA SER A 219 25.74 2.91 5.18
C SER A 219 27.26 2.65 5.24
N SER A 220 27.94 2.67 4.09
CA SER A 220 29.40 2.65 3.95
C SER A 220 30.05 4.03 4.13
N HIS A 221 29.38 5.14 3.79
CA HIS A 221 29.87 6.51 4.00
C HIS A 221 28.73 7.55 4.02
N PHE A 222 28.52 8.19 5.18
CA PHE A 222 27.79 9.46 5.29
C PHE A 222 28.44 10.36 6.36
N PRO A 223 28.85 11.60 6.03
CA PRO A 223 29.32 12.56 7.03
C PRO A 223 28.14 13.20 7.75
N VAL A 224 28.06 13.07 9.08
CA VAL A 224 27.08 13.81 9.90
C VAL A 224 27.55 15.25 10.05
N ALA A 225 26.77 16.20 9.52
CA ALA A 225 27.01 17.62 9.71
C ALA A 225 26.76 18.02 11.17
N LYS A 226 27.84 18.20 11.95
CA LYS A 226 27.76 18.84 13.27
C LYS A 226 27.47 20.34 13.10
N VAL A 227 26.27 20.77 13.44
CA VAL A 227 25.99 22.19 13.72
C VAL A 227 26.38 22.48 15.16
N VAL A 228 27.26 23.46 15.36
CA VAL A 228 27.59 24.00 16.69
C VAL A 228 26.67 25.19 16.94
N SER A 229 25.89 25.12 18.02
CA SER A 229 25.00 26.21 18.42
C SER A 229 25.78 27.39 18.99
N THR A 230 25.64 28.57 18.40
CA THR A 230 25.96 29.86 19.02
C THR A 230 24.68 30.66 19.20
N VAL A 231 24.45 31.15 20.42
CA VAL A 231 23.20 31.83 20.81
C VAL A 231 23.28 33.33 20.46
N ALA A 232 22.17 33.89 19.99
CA ALA A 232 21.91 35.33 19.92
C ALA A 232 20.40 35.58 20.13
N ASP A 233 20.05 36.68 20.80
CA ASP A 233 18.72 36.89 21.39
C ASP A 233 17.64 37.44 20.45
N SER A 234 16.38 37.21 20.85
CA SER A 234 15.16 37.80 20.26
C SER A 234 14.98 39.29 20.60
N PRO A 235 14.05 39.98 19.91
CA PRO A 235 12.86 40.41 20.66
C PRO A 235 11.52 40.12 19.94
N LYS A 236 10.40 40.47 20.60
CA LYS A 236 9.02 40.08 20.26
C LYS A 236 8.19 41.22 19.64
N SER A 237 7.21 40.86 18.82
CA SER A 237 5.91 41.54 18.64
C SER A 237 4.92 40.47 18.11
N GLU A 238 3.95 40.02 18.89
CA GLU A 238 2.59 40.59 19.03
C GLU A 238 1.62 40.19 17.90
N THR A 239 0.33 40.21 18.22
CA THR A 239 -0.74 39.46 17.53
C THR A 239 -1.44 40.27 16.45
N ASP A 240 -1.90 39.60 15.38
CA ASP A 240 -3.15 40.01 14.73
C ASP A 240 -3.86 38.81 14.05
N ASP A 241 -5.18 38.87 13.97
CA ASP A 241 -6.03 37.80 13.40
C ASP A 241 -6.08 37.87 11.86
N PHE A 242 -5.77 36.77 11.16
CA PHE A 242 -6.07 36.70 9.72
C PHE A 242 -6.45 35.30 9.20
N ILE A 243 -7.62 35.22 8.54
CA ILE A 243 -8.22 33.98 8.01
C ILE A 243 -7.92 33.85 6.50
N PRO A 244 -7.13 32.87 6.05
CA PRO A 244 -6.86 32.69 4.61
C PRO A 244 -8.03 31.98 3.91
N LYS A 245 -8.95 32.76 3.31
CA LYS A 245 -9.92 32.25 2.32
C LYS A 245 -9.25 32.18 0.94
N THR A 246 -8.66 31.04 0.59
CA THR A 246 -8.02 30.85 -0.72
C THR A 246 -9.02 30.38 -1.78
N SER A 247 -9.43 31.26 -2.69
CA SER A 247 -10.10 30.89 -3.95
C SER A 247 -9.06 30.58 -5.04
N ALA A 248 -9.36 29.61 -5.90
CA ALA A 248 -8.52 29.30 -7.06
C ALA A 248 -8.64 30.35 -8.19
N GLU A 249 -7.80 30.17 -9.22
CA GLU A 249 -7.81 30.89 -10.51
C GLU A 249 -7.31 32.36 -10.52
N LYS A 250 -5.98 32.54 -10.64
CA LYS A 250 -5.34 33.06 -11.89
C LYS A 250 -3.84 33.28 -11.72
N GLU A 251 -3.04 32.56 -12.51
CA GLU A 251 -1.71 33.02 -12.92
C GLU A 251 -1.64 33.06 -14.45
N SER A 252 -1.48 34.25 -15.01
CA SER A 252 -1.08 34.42 -16.40
C SER A 252 -0.51 35.83 -16.64
N ARG A 253 0.71 35.89 -17.18
CA ARG A 253 1.37 37.07 -17.76
C ARG A 253 1.73 38.22 -16.81
N ARG A 254 3.01 38.59 -16.85
CA ARG A 254 3.46 39.99 -16.81
C ARG A 254 4.47 40.18 -17.93
N ASP A 255 4.38 41.31 -18.62
CA ASP A 255 5.25 41.61 -19.76
C ASP A 255 6.60 42.19 -19.33
N ILE A 256 7.60 42.04 -20.19
CA ILE A 256 8.97 42.55 -19.97
C ILE A 256 9.01 44.05 -20.28
N LYS A 257 9.77 44.82 -19.48
CA LYS A 257 10.25 46.15 -19.88
C LYS A 257 11.62 46.44 -19.27
N ASP A 258 12.56 46.87 -20.11
CA ASP A 258 13.96 47.06 -19.75
C ASP A 258 14.23 48.25 -18.80
N CYS A 259 15.28 48.10 -18.00
CA CYS A 259 16.37 49.09 -17.98
C CYS A 259 17.71 48.38 -17.76
N LYS A 260 18.82 48.94 -18.25
CA LYS A 260 20.12 48.25 -18.40
C LYS A 260 21.23 48.91 -17.57
N SER A 261 22.05 48.10 -16.88
CA SER A 261 23.52 48.32 -16.81
C SER A 261 24.28 47.11 -16.21
N SER A 262 24.73 46.24 -17.12
CA SER A 262 26.09 45.67 -17.15
C SER A 262 26.84 45.34 -15.85
N GLN A 263 26.72 44.10 -15.37
CA GLN A 263 27.86 43.19 -15.08
C GLN A 263 27.34 41.77 -14.80
N THR A 264 27.77 40.78 -15.59
CA THR A 264 27.28 39.39 -15.51
C THR A 264 28.20 38.54 -14.63
N ALA A 265 27.71 38.13 -13.47
CA ALA A 265 28.38 37.17 -12.58
C ALA A 265 27.99 35.71 -12.93
N GLU A 266 28.28 35.29 -14.17
CA GLU A 266 28.16 33.90 -14.59
C GLU A 266 29.51 33.19 -14.34
N ASP A 267 29.62 32.48 -13.21
CA ASP A 267 30.61 31.40 -12.98
C ASP A 267 30.38 30.66 -11.64
N CYS A 268 29.87 31.34 -10.60
CA CYS A 268 29.82 30.79 -9.24
C CYS A 268 28.59 29.92 -8.87
N ILE A 269 27.73 29.54 -9.81
CA ILE A 269 26.52 28.71 -9.54
C ILE A 269 26.41 27.54 -10.53
N ALA A 270 27.45 26.70 -10.57
CA ALA A 270 27.46 25.44 -11.33
C ALA A 270 27.84 24.22 -10.46
N ASP A 271 28.89 24.36 -9.63
CA ASP A 271 29.61 23.20 -9.06
C ASP A 271 28.82 22.39 -8.02
N SER A 272 28.01 23.04 -7.17
CA SER A 272 27.27 22.36 -6.11
C SER A 272 26.10 21.50 -6.63
N CYS A 273 25.53 21.85 -7.78
CA CYS A 273 24.36 21.16 -8.34
C CYS A 273 24.76 20.00 -9.26
N LEU A 274 25.91 20.10 -9.95
CA LEU A 274 26.39 19.06 -10.87
C LEU A 274 26.72 17.74 -10.17
N GLN A 275 27.24 17.76 -8.93
CA GLN A 275 27.65 16.54 -8.22
C GLN A 275 26.49 15.58 -7.90
N PHE A 276 25.28 16.10 -7.63
CA PHE A 276 24.11 15.25 -7.38
C PHE A 276 23.54 14.63 -8.67
N SER A 277 23.73 15.29 -9.83
CA SER A 277 23.18 14.86 -11.12
C SER A 277 23.73 13.52 -11.62
N HIS A 278 24.95 13.16 -11.19
CA HIS A 278 25.73 12.02 -11.67
C HIS A 278 25.44 10.69 -10.94
N ARG A 279 24.69 10.68 -9.83
CA ARG A 279 24.35 9.43 -9.10
C ARG A 279 23.06 8.74 -9.56
N ARG A 280 22.66 8.91 -10.82
CA ARG A 280 21.53 8.16 -11.44
C ARG A 280 21.87 6.71 -11.85
N GLY A 281 23.08 6.23 -11.58
CA GLY A 281 23.58 4.92 -12.05
C GLY A 281 23.07 3.67 -11.32
N CYS A 282 22.42 3.78 -10.15
CA CYS A 282 22.09 2.60 -9.33
C CYS A 282 20.70 1.99 -9.61
N TYR A 283 19.80 2.69 -10.32
CA TYR A 283 18.40 2.25 -10.54
C TYR A 283 18.25 1.18 -11.64
N ALA A 284 19.33 0.45 -11.98
CA ALA A 284 19.33 -0.60 -13.00
C ALA A 284 18.74 -1.94 -12.51
N SER A 285 18.59 -2.12 -11.19
CA SER A 285 17.77 -3.19 -10.62
C SER A 285 16.45 -2.60 -10.12
N GLY A 286 15.34 -3.33 -10.31
CA GLY A 286 14.00 -2.93 -9.87
C GLY A 286 13.78 -3.04 -8.35
N GLN A 287 14.80 -2.79 -7.54
CA GLN A 287 14.73 -2.84 -6.10
C GLN A 287 14.06 -1.59 -5.53
N ILE A 288 13.21 -1.77 -4.52
CA ILE A 288 12.56 -0.69 -3.77
C ILE A 288 12.76 -0.95 -2.28
N GLY A 289 13.01 0.11 -1.52
CA GLY A 289 13.18 0.01 -0.07
C GLY A 289 11.87 -0.33 0.65
N ASN A 290 12.00 -0.79 1.89
CA ASN A 290 10.87 -0.79 2.84
C ASN A 290 10.22 0.61 2.93
N PHE A 291 8.97 0.69 3.36
CA PHE A 291 8.44 1.98 3.81
C PHE A 291 9.27 2.44 5.04
N PRO A 292 9.67 3.72 5.13
CA PRO A 292 10.41 4.24 6.29
C PRO A 292 9.68 4.00 7.62
N SER A 293 10.41 3.70 8.70
CA SER A 293 9.85 3.66 10.06
C SER A 293 9.92 5.03 10.76
N PRO A 294 9.21 5.25 11.89
CA PRO A 294 9.26 6.51 12.63
C PRO A 294 10.69 6.89 13.03
N ARG A 295 11.48 5.93 13.53
CA ARG A 295 12.90 6.10 13.91
C ARG A 295 13.83 6.41 12.71
N GLU A 296 13.34 6.27 11.48
CA GLU A 296 14.08 6.58 10.26
C GLU A 296 13.72 7.96 9.73
N LEU A 297 12.44 8.33 9.70
CA LEU A 297 12.00 9.67 9.26
C LEU A 297 12.31 10.78 10.27
N ALA A 298 12.24 10.51 11.57
CA ALA A 298 12.52 11.48 12.63
C ALA A 298 13.97 12.03 12.64
N LYS A 299 14.86 11.50 11.79
CA LYS A 299 16.28 11.87 11.65
C LYS A 299 16.56 12.92 10.57
N PHE A 300 15.58 13.26 9.73
CA PHE A 300 15.75 14.16 8.59
C PHE A 300 15.23 15.58 8.87
N ASP A 301 15.76 16.56 8.13
CA ASP A 301 15.20 17.91 8.05
C ASP A 301 13.87 17.94 7.25
N GLU A 302 13.01 18.91 7.58
CA GLU A 302 11.74 19.12 6.88
C GLU A 302 11.93 19.46 5.40
N ASN A 303 12.81 20.41 5.07
CA ASN A 303 13.00 20.88 3.70
C ASN A 303 13.58 19.76 2.84
N PHE A 304 14.56 19.02 3.38
CA PHE A 304 15.08 17.81 2.75
C PHE A 304 13.96 16.81 2.42
N LEU A 305 13.06 16.50 3.36
CA LEU A 305 11.93 15.60 3.10
C LEU A 305 10.91 16.21 2.11
N ALA A 306 10.66 17.52 2.19
CA ALA A 306 9.75 18.24 1.30
C ALA A 306 10.20 18.19 -0.16
N GLU A 307 11.50 18.32 -0.41
CA GLU A 307 12.13 18.28 -1.72
C GLU A 307 12.38 16.83 -2.20
N ARG A 308 13.22 16.04 -1.48
CA ARG A 308 13.62 14.68 -1.89
C ARG A 308 12.41 13.76 -2.11
N CYS A 309 11.39 13.88 -1.26
CA CYS A 309 10.17 13.06 -1.36
C CYS A 309 8.97 13.81 -1.96
N LYS A 310 9.15 15.05 -2.45
CA LYS A 310 8.13 15.87 -3.14
C LYS A 310 6.87 16.13 -2.31
N LEU A 311 6.99 16.05 -0.99
CA LEU A 311 5.89 16.11 -0.02
C LEU A 311 5.28 17.52 0.09
N GLY A 312 6.10 18.56 -0.09
CA GLY A 312 5.74 19.94 0.29
C GLY A 312 5.34 20.01 1.76
N TYR A 313 4.27 20.75 2.09
CA TYR A 313 3.75 20.92 3.46
C TYR A 313 3.45 19.61 4.23
N ARG A 314 3.39 18.44 3.56
CA ARG A 314 3.24 17.15 4.23
C ARG A 314 4.50 16.71 4.96
N ALA A 315 5.67 17.25 4.61
CA ALA A 315 6.94 16.95 5.28
C ALA A 315 6.87 17.27 6.78
N ASN A 316 6.45 18.49 7.15
CA ASN A 316 6.26 18.91 8.54
C ASN A 316 5.41 17.90 9.34
N ARG A 317 4.25 17.53 8.80
CA ARG A 317 3.28 16.63 9.44
C ARG A 317 3.82 15.21 9.62
N ILE A 318 4.47 14.67 8.59
CA ILE A 318 5.07 13.33 8.61
C ILE A 318 6.28 13.29 9.56
N LEU A 319 7.08 14.36 9.59
CA LEU A 319 8.23 14.50 10.49
C LEU A 319 7.79 14.63 11.96
N LYS A 320 6.79 15.48 12.25
CA LYS A 320 6.17 15.59 13.58
C LYS A 320 5.59 14.27 14.06
N LEU A 321 4.73 13.61 13.26
CA LEU A 321 4.18 12.30 13.60
C LEU A 321 5.30 11.28 13.90
N ALA A 322 6.35 11.24 13.07
CA ALA A 322 7.49 10.36 13.31
C ALA A 322 8.22 10.70 14.63
N GLN A 323 8.41 11.98 14.94
CA GLN A 323 9.03 12.44 16.18
C GLN A 323 8.16 12.15 17.42
N GLU A 324 6.85 12.41 17.36
CA GLU A 324 5.88 12.12 18.43
C GLU A 324 5.82 10.62 18.76
N ILE A 325 5.85 9.74 17.75
CA ILE A 325 5.93 8.29 17.95
C ILE A 325 7.26 7.90 18.60
N VAL A 326 8.38 8.45 18.12
CA VAL A 326 9.72 8.15 18.66
C VAL A 326 9.92 8.66 20.09
N GLN A 327 9.24 9.75 20.46
CA GLN A 327 9.23 10.33 21.81
C GLN A 327 8.16 9.71 22.73
N GLY A 328 7.30 8.81 22.22
CA GLY A 328 6.26 8.13 22.99
C GLY A 328 4.96 8.92 23.19
N GLY A 329 4.81 10.08 22.56
CA GLY A 329 3.56 10.86 22.55
C GLY A 329 2.43 10.18 21.78
N VAL A 330 2.75 9.46 20.69
CA VAL A 330 1.79 8.65 19.92
C VAL A 330 2.19 7.18 19.98
N GLN A 331 1.52 6.41 20.83
CA GLN A 331 1.84 5.00 21.08
C GLN A 331 1.09 4.06 20.13
N LEU A 332 1.71 3.75 18.98
CA LEU A 332 1.07 2.92 17.93
C LEU A 332 0.57 1.55 18.42
N ARG A 333 1.35 0.84 19.26
CA ARG A 333 0.94 -0.45 19.85
C ARG A 333 -0.39 -0.32 20.60
N HIS A 334 -0.50 0.70 21.47
CA HIS A 334 -1.72 0.97 22.24
C HIS A 334 -2.92 1.31 21.35
N LEU A 335 -2.73 2.04 20.24
CA LEU A 335 -3.80 2.33 19.29
C LEU A 335 -4.30 1.06 18.58
N GLU A 336 -3.41 0.13 18.22
CA GLU A 336 -3.82 -1.16 17.65
C GLU A 336 -4.45 -2.09 18.70
N GLU A 337 -3.94 -2.09 19.94
CA GLU A 337 -4.52 -2.84 21.08
C GLU A 337 -5.96 -2.41 21.37
N VAL A 338 -6.24 -1.11 21.41
CA VAL A 338 -7.60 -0.55 21.57
C VAL A 338 -8.49 -0.87 20.37
N SER A 339 -7.92 -1.07 19.17
CA SER A 339 -8.70 -1.42 17.98
C SER A 339 -9.22 -2.87 17.94
N ASN A 340 -8.70 -3.76 18.79
CA ASN A 340 -9.13 -5.16 18.86
C ASN A 340 -10.57 -5.33 19.39
N ASP A 341 -11.07 -4.37 20.18
CA ASP A 341 -12.49 -4.26 20.52
C ASP A 341 -13.19 -3.43 19.46
N SER A 342 -14.06 -4.05 18.66
CA SER A 342 -14.83 -3.41 17.59
C SER A 342 -16.00 -2.53 18.08
N GLY A 343 -16.11 -2.28 19.39
CA GLY A 343 -17.18 -1.49 20.00
C GLY A 343 -17.11 0.02 19.73
N LEU A 344 -18.27 0.68 19.74
CA LEU A 344 -18.40 2.13 19.55
C LEU A 344 -17.64 2.95 20.61
N SER A 345 -17.41 2.41 21.81
CA SER A 345 -16.57 3.04 22.84
C SER A 345 -15.12 3.17 22.38
N SER A 346 -14.58 2.13 21.77
CA SER A 346 -13.20 2.05 21.29
C SER A 346 -13.03 2.84 19.99
N TYR A 347 -14.04 2.85 19.10
CA TYR A 347 -14.14 3.81 17.99
C TYR A 347 -14.00 5.26 18.48
N ASN A 348 -14.79 5.68 19.48
CA ASN A 348 -14.79 7.08 19.94
C ASN A 348 -13.43 7.47 20.55
N LYS A 349 -12.85 6.63 21.42
CA LYS A 349 -11.51 6.86 22.00
C LYS A 349 -10.45 7.04 20.91
N LEU A 350 -10.41 6.15 19.94
CA LEU A 350 -9.46 6.22 18.83
C LEU A 350 -9.72 7.44 17.93
N ALA A 351 -10.99 7.74 17.64
CA ALA A 351 -11.36 8.91 16.86
C ALA A 351 -10.98 10.23 17.55
N ASP A 352 -11.00 10.29 18.88
CA ASP A 352 -10.53 11.45 19.66
C ASP A 352 -9.00 11.49 19.70
N GLN A 353 -8.32 10.39 20.06
CA GLN A 353 -6.85 10.29 20.04
C GLN A 353 -6.23 10.65 18.68
N LEU A 354 -6.89 10.31 17.58
CA LEU A 354 -6.43 10.62 16.22
C LEU A 354 -6.67 12.08 15.79
N LYS A 355 -7.54 12.86 16.48
CA LYS A 355 -7.75 14.30 16.16
C LYS A 355 -6.65 15.19 16.73
N GLU A 356 -6.05 14.78 17.84
CA GLU A 356 -4.99 15.56 18.52
C GLU A 356 -3.65 15.52 17.78
N ILE A 357 -3.48 14.63 16.79
CA ILE A 357 -2.27 14.50 15.98
C ILE A 357 -2.21 15.60 14.91
N ASP A 358 -1.08 16.31 14.80
CA ASP A 358 -0.99 17.43 13.85
C ASP A 358 -1.25 17.01 12.39
N GLY A 359 -2.15 17.74 11.74
CA GLY A 359 -2.56 17.54 10.37
C GLY A 359 -3.62 16.44 10.16
N PHE A 360 -4.10 15.78 11.21
CA PHE A 360 -5.18 14.80 11.14
C PHE A 360 -6.56 15.48 11.15
N GLY A 361 -6.95 16.03 10.00
CA GLY A 361 -8.33 16.46 9.78
C GLY A 361 -9.29 15.27 9.64
N PRO A 362 -10.63 15.49 9.69
CA PRO A 362 -11.63 14.42 9.71
C PRO A 362 -11.50 13.37 8.57
N PHE A 363 -11.08 13.80 7.37
CA PHE A 363 -10.79 12.89 6.26
C PHE A 363 -9.61 11.96 6.57
N THR A 364 -8.52 12.47 7.16
CA THR A 364 -7.36 11.66 7.57
C THR A 364 -7.76 10.66 8.65
N CYS A 365 -8.45 11.12 9.70
CA CYS A 365 -8.91 10.26 10.80
C CYS A 365 -9.80 9.11 10.28
N ALA A 366 -10.78 9.40 9.42
CA ALA A 366 -11.68 8.39 8.87
C ALA A 366 -10.96 7.34 8.01
N ASN A 367 -9.95 7.73 7.22
CA ASN A 367 -9.14 6.75 6.47
C ASN A 367 -8.26 5.89 7.41
N VAL A 368 -7.69 6.46 8.48
CA VAL A 368 -6.89 5.70 9.45
C VAL A 368 -7.76 4.74 10.26
N LEU A 369 -8.93 5.19 10.73
CA LEU A 369 -9.93 4.35 11.41
C LEU A 369 -10.40 3.20 10.51
N MET A 370 -10.62 3.46 9.22
CA MET A 370 -10.87 2.43 8.21
C MET A 370 -9.71 1.41 8.15
N CYS A 371 -8.45 1.86 8.08
CA CYS A 371 -7.28 0.96 8.14
C CYS A 371 -7.20 0.16 9.47
N MET A 372 -7.78 0.68 10.55
CA MET A 372 -7.90 -0.01 11.85
C MET A 372 -9.13 -0.93 11.94
N GLY A 373 -10.00 -0.97 10.92
CA GLY A 373 -11.17 -1.88 10.84
C GLY A 373 -12.52 -1.21 11.13
N TYR A 374 -12.55 0.10 11.36
CA TYR A 374 -13.78 0.84 11.65
C TYR A 374 -14.40 1.41 10.36
N TYR A 375 -15.55 0.88 9.98
CA TYR A 375 -16.21 1.18 8.70
C TYR A 375 -17.43 2.09 8.81
N ASN A 376 -17.68 2.65 10.01
CA ASN A 376 -18.89 3.40 10.33
C ASN A 376 -18.88 4.86 9.84
N VAL A 377 -17.78 5.34 9.25
CA VAL A 377 -17.66 6.69 8.67
C VAL A 377 -17.02 6.61 7.29
N ILE A 378 -17.69 7.20 6.30
CA ILE A 378 -17.13 7.39 4.95
C ILE A 378 -16.19 8.61 4.97
N PRO A 379 -14.91 8.49 4.53
CA PRO A 379 -14.01 9.63 4.39
C PRO A 379 -14.43 10.54 3.22
N THR A 380 -15.37 11.47 3.47
CA THR A 380 -16.00 12.25 2.40
C THR A 380 -15.08 13.32 1.80
N ASP A 381 -15.03 13.38 0.48
CA ASP A 381 -14.21 14.33 -0.29
C ASP A 381 -14.89 14.77 -1.62
N THR A 382 -14.12 15.35 -2.54
CA THR A 382 -14.56 15.66 -3.91
C THR A 382 -14.93 14.43 -4.75
N GLU A 383 -14.28 13.29 -4.55
CA GLU A 383 -14.58 12.03 -5.25
C GLU A 383 -15.90 11.43 -4.75
N THR A 384 -16.15 11.49 -3.44
CA THR A 384 -17.45 11.17 -2.83
C THR A 384 -18.57 11.99 -3.48
N ILE A 385 -18.36 13.31 -3.62
CA ILE A 385 -19.34 14.21 -4.25
C ILE A 385 -19.55 13.87 -5.74
N ARG A 386 -18.49 13.51 -6.49
CA ARG A 386 -18.63 13.02 -7.88
C ARG A 386 -19.47 11.74 -7.91
N HIS A 387 -19.16 10.77 -7.06
CA HIS A 387 -19.79 9.46 -7.03
C HIS A 387 -21.29 9.58 -6.75
N LEU A 388 -21.68 10.31 -5.70
CA LEU A 388 -23.07 10.63 -5.40
C LEU A 388 -23.78 11.30 -6.58
N ALA A 389 -23.12 12.25 -7.26
CA ALA A 389 -23.71 12.96 -8.40
C ALA A 389 -23.87 12.10 -9.66
N GLN A 390 -23.07 11.03 -9.82
CA GLN A 390 -23.08 10.17 -11.01
C GLN A 390 -23.89 8.88 -10.84
N PHE A 391 -23.87 8.26 -9.66
CA PHE A 391 -24.59 7.01 -9.38
C PHE A 391 -25.98 7.28 -8.78
N HIS A 392 -26.02 8.06 -7.69
CA HIS A 392 -27.26 8.40 -6.97
C HIS A 392 -28.00 9.63 -7.53
N ALA A 393 -27.57 10.17 -8.68
CA ALA A 393 -28.02 11.44 -9.26
C ALA A 393 -28.01 12.66 -8.29
N LYS A 394 -27.24 12.53 -7.19
CA LYS A 394 -27.35 13.34 -5.97
C LYS A 394 -26.33 14.48 -5.99
N LYS A 395 -26.80 15.70 -6.30
CA LYS A 395 -25.96 16.91 -6.32
C LYS A 395 -25.63 17.41 -4.90
N SER A 396 -24.62 16.80 -4.28
CA SER A 396 -24.09 17.21 -2.99
C SER A 396 -23.03 18.32 -3.10
N THR A 397 -22.71 18.95 -1.97
CA THR A 397 -21.61 19.90 -1.81
C THR A 397 -20.81 19.55 -0.56
N THR A 398 -19.64 20.16 -0.34
CA THR A 398 -18.84 19.98 0.88
C THR A 398 -19.62 20.24 2.18
N ARG A 399 -20.68 21.07 2.13
CA ARG A 399 -21.57 21.36 3.27
C ARG A 399 -22.70 20.35 3.46
N THR A 400 -23.02 19.53 2.46
CA THR A 400 -24.16 18.58 2.51
C THR A 400 -23.74 17.13 2.42
N VAL A 401 -22.53 16.83 1.94
CA VAL A 401 -22.06 15.47 1.65
C VAL A 401 -22.23 14.52 2.83
N HIS A 402 -21.89 14.91 4.07
CA HIS A 402 -22.07 14.07 5.26
C HIS A 402 -23.53 13.61 5.47
N ARG A 403 -24.48 14.55 5.46
CA ARG A 403 -25.92 14.24 5.58
C ARG A 403 -26.42 13.44 4.37
N ASP A 404 -25.86 13.70 3.21
CA ASP A 404 -26.27 13.06 1.97
C ASP A 404 -25.73 11.61 1.85
N VAL A 405 -24.53 11.30 2.33
CA VAL A 405 -24.03 9.91 2.46
C VAL A 405 -24.76 9.16 3.56
N GLU A 406 -25.02 9.78 4.71
CA GLU A 406 -25.77 9.14 5.80
C GLU A 406 -27.17 8.72 5.34
N LYS A 407 -27.85 9.55 4.54
CA LYS A 407 -29.18 9.24 4.00
C LYS A 407 -29.19 8.17 2.89
N ILE A 408 -28.02 7.73 2.41
CA ILE A 408 -27.87 6.69 1.37
C ILE A 408 -27.32 5.40 1.99
N TYR A 409 -26.27 5.52 2.81
CA TYR A 409 -25.51 4.40 3.34
C TYR A 409 -25.79 4.08 4.81
N GLY A 410 -26.49 4.93 5.57
CA GLY A 410 -26.74 4.74 7.01
C GLY A 410 -27.42 3.41 7.37
N ASN A 411 -28.25 2.86 6.46
CA ASN A 411 -28.87 1.54 6.61
C ASN A 411 -27.85 0.38 6.69
N TYR A 412 -26.62 0.59 6.22
CA TYR A 412 -25.54 -0.41 6.27
C TYR A 412 -24.72 -0.34 7.57
N ALA A 413 -25.15 0.37 8.61
CA ALA A 413 -24.38 0.51 9.85
C ALA A 413 -24.08 -0.84 10.55
N PRO A 414 -22.84 -1.11 10.99
CA PRO A 414 -21.67 -0.20 11.10
C PRO A 414 -20.73 -0.21 9.88
N TYR A 415 -21.17 -0.73 8.74
CA TYR A 415 -20.39 -0.99 7.53
C TYR A 415 -20.62 0.03 6.39
N GLN A 416 -21.03 1.27 6.70
CA GLN A 416 -21.34 2.30 5.69
C GLN A 416 -20.19 2.54 4.68
N PHE A 417 -18.94 2.52 5.13
CA PHE A 417 -17.77 2.63 4.25
C PHE A 417 -17.65 1.43 3.30
N LEU A 418 -17.88 0.20 3.74
CA LEU A 418 -17.77 -0.98 2.88
C LEU A 418 -18.85 -0.98 1.79
N ALA A 419 -20.06 -0.52 2.10
CA ALA A 419 -21.14 -0.38 1.11
C ALA A 419 -20.80 0.68 0.04
N TYR A 420 -20.40 1.88 0.48
CA TYR A 420 -19.92 2.96 -0.38
C TYR A 420 -18.71 2.54 -1.23
N TRP A 421 -17.75 1.83 -0.63
CA TRP A 421 -16.53 1.42 -1.32
C TRP A 421 -16.80 0.29 -2.32
N SER A 422 -17.70 -0.65 -2.03
CA SER A 422 -18.17 -1.67 -2.98
C SER A 422 -18.73 -1.02 -4.25
N GLU A 423 -19.63 -0.04 -4.10
CA GLU A 423 -20.24 0.71 -5.21
C GLU A 423 -19.19 1.49 -6.02
N LEU A 424 -18.29 2.21 -5.33
CA LEU A 424 -17.24 3.01 -5.95
C LEU A 424 -16.19 2.15 -6.67
N TRP A 425 -15.73 1.05 -6.05
CA TRP A 425 -14.73 0.15 -6.62
C TRP A 425 -15.27 -0.56 -7.86
N HIS A 426 -16.52 -1.03 -7.81
CA HIS A 426 -17.20 -1.61 -8.95
C HIS A 426 -17.39 -0.60 -10.10
N PHE A 427 -17.65 0.68 -9.79
CA PHE A 427 -17.66 1.76 -10.80
C PHE A 427 -16.27 2.00 -11.41
N TYR A 428 -15.20 1.95 -10.61
CA TYR A 428 -13.82 2.01 -11.10
C TYR A 428 -13.52 0.85 -12.06
N GLU A 429 -13.85 -0.39 -11.68
CA GLU A 429 -13.60 -1.57 -12.52
C GLU A 429 -14.40 -1.57 -13.82
N LYS A 430 -15.69 -1.20 -13.76
CA LYS A 430 -16.52 -1.00 -14.97
C LYS A 430 -16.02 0.13 -15.88
N ARG A 431 -15.11 1.00 -15.42
CA ARG A 431 -14.52 2.10 -16.23
C ARG A 431 -13.11 1.84 -16.74
N PHE A 432 -12.29 1.06 -16.02
CA PHE A 432 -10.86 0.86 -16.30
C PHE A 432 -10.44 -0.61 -16.51
N GLY A 433 -11.36 -1.58 -16.39
CA GLY A 433 -11.04 -3.00 -16.28
C GLY A 433 -10.82 -3.42 -14.83
N LYS A 434 -10.78 -4.74 -14.57
CA LYS A 434 -10.56 -5.26 -13.21
C LYS A 434 -9.21 -4.79 -12.67
N LEU A 435 -9.18 -4.30 -11.45
CA LEU A 435 -7.95 -3.69 -10.90
C LEU A 435 -6.89 -4.72 -10.49
N SER A 436 -7.27 -6.00 -10.38
CA SER A 436 -6.34 -7.14 -10.24
C SER A 436 -5.70 -7.60 -11.55
N GLU A 437 -6.19 -7.15 -12.70
CA GLU A 437 -5.68 -7.48 -14.04
C GLU A 437 -4.87 -6.30 -14.65
N MET A 438 -4.74 -5.18 -13.94
CA MET A 438 -4.09 -3.95 -14.44
C MET A 438 -2.57 -3.93 -14.20
N PRO A 439 -1.74 -3.54 -15.18
CA PRO A 439 -0.31 -3.34 -14.98
C PRO A 439 0.01 -2.08 -14.15
N CYS A 440 1.09 -2.13 -13.35
CA CYS A 440 1.47 -1.06 -12.43
C CYS A 440 1.80 0.29 -13.11
N SER A 441 2.11 0.29 -14.42
CA SER A 441 2.29 1.50 -15.24
C SER A 441 1.04 2.38 -15.26
N ASP A 442 -0.14 1.78 -15.07
CA ASP A 442 -1.44 2.36 -15.39
C ASP A 442 -2.24 2.76 -14.15
N TYR A 443 -1.79 2.41 -12.94
CA TYR A 443 -2.41 2.83 -11.67
C TYR A 443 -2.63 4.35 -11.58
N LYS A 444 -1.75 5.15 -12.18
CA LYS A 444 -1.85 6.61 -12.29
C LYS A 444 -3.04 7.12 -13.11
N LEU A 445 -3.69 6.26 -13.91
CA LEU A 445 -4.84 6.59 -14.74
C LEU A 445 -6.17 6.50 -13.96
N ILE A 446 -6.18 5.72 -12.87
CA ILE A 446 -7.31 5.47 -11.97
C ILE A 446 -7.67 6.76 -11.22
N THR A 447 -8.37 7.69 -11.90
CA THR A 447 -8.79 8.98 -11.32
C THR A 447 -10.10 9.49 -11.91
N ALA A 448 -10.86 10.20 -11.08
CA ALA A 448 -11.96 11.09 -11.46
C ALA A 448 -11.69 11.93 -12.73
N SER A 449 -10.45 12.43 -12.88
CA SER A 449 -10.05 13.28 -14.00
C SER A 449 -10.08 12.56 -15.36
N LYS A 450 -9.79 11.26 -15.37
CA LYS A 450 -9.77 10.38 -16.55
C LYS A 450 -11.11 9.68 -16.79
N MET A 451 -12.01 9.68 -15.81
CA MET A 451 -13.37 9.15 -15.97
C MET A 451 -14.26 9.96 -16.91
N LYS A 452 -13.91 11.23 -17.20
CA LYS A 452 -14.70 12.13 -18.07
C LYS A 452 -15.09 11.42 -19.36
N THR A 453 -16.40 11.28 -19.57
CA THR A 453 -16.98 10.50 -20.67
C THR A 453 -16.59 11.08 -22.02
N GLU A 454 -16.33 10.19 -22.99
CA GLU A 454 -16.40 10.59 -24.39
C GLU A 454 -17.80 11.17 -24.67
N LYS A 455 -17.86 12.30 -25.38
CA LYS A 455 -19.13 12.83 -25.86
C LYS A 455 -19.69 11.83 -26.87
N ARG A 456 -20.82 11.17 -26.56
CA ARG A 456 -21.57 10.32 -27.51
C ARG A 456 -21.67 11.05 -28.85
N GLY A 457 -21.00 10.52 -29.86
CA GLY A 457 -20.73 11.22 -31.12
C GLY A 457 -21.96 11.27 -32.02
N THR A 458 -22.88 12.20 -31.78
CA THR A 458 -24.14 12.35 -32.54
C THR A 458 -23.93 12.93 -33.96
N LYS A 459 -23.03 12.33 -34.75
CA LYS A 459 -22.94 12.55 -36.20
C LYS A 459 -24.04 11.76 -36.91
N ARG A 460 -25.30 12.20 -36.76
CA ARG A 460 -26.36 11.89 -37.74
C ARG A 460 -25.91 12.45 -39.10
N LYS A 461 -25.36 11.59 -39.97
CA LYS A 461 -25.21 11.94 -41.40
C LYS A 461 -26.62 12.24 -41.93
N LYS A 462 -26.88 13.48 -42.32
CA LYS A 462 -28.03 13.78 -43.19
C LYS A 462 -27.74 13.10 -44.53
N ALA A 463 -28.51 12.07 -44.87
CA ALA A 463 -28.59 11.62 -46.26
C ALA A 463 -29.33 12.70 -47.04
N SER A 464 -28.65 13.36 -47.98
CA SER A 464 -29.29 14.23 -48.96
C SER A 464 -30.00 13.36 -50.00
N ILE A 465 -31.32 13.26 -49.89
CA ILE A 465 -32.14 12.71 -50.97
C ILE A 465 -32.09 13.71 -52.12
N GLY A 466 -31.43 13.33 -53.21
CA GLY A 466 -31.50 14.07 -54.47
C GLY A 466 -32.88 13.90 -55.12
N LYS A 467 -33.32 14.97 -55.77
CA LYS A 467 -34.34 14.96 -56.83
C LYS A 467 -33.73 15.66 -58.04
#